data_AF-A0A2E5RGF5-F1
#
_entry.id   AF-A0A2E5RGF5-F1
#
_cell.length_a   1.000
_cell.length_b   1.000
_cell.length_c   1.000
_cell.angle_alpha   90.00
_cell.angle_beta   90.00
_cell.angle_gamma   90.00
#
_symmetry.space_group_name_H-M   'P 1'
#
loop_
_entity.id
_entity.type
_entity.pdbx_description
1 polymer ?
#
loop_
_entity_poly.entity_id
_entity_poly.type
_entity_poly.pdbx_seq_one_letter_code
_entity_poly.pdbx_strand_id
1 'polypeptide(L)' 'MNNIKAWIGHFTEIVVSFIALGVVAGVVFGDAPFVGAIAANFAATVNMLGDAGASGALVLAILVGLYD' A
#
# COMPACT_ATOMS: atom_id res chain seq x y z
N MET A 1 15.89 1.42 27.84
CA MET A 1 14.68 1.05 27.06
C MET A 1 14.38 2.01 25.90
N ASN A 2 14.49 3.34 26.05
CA ASN A 2 14.22 4.28 24.93
C ASN A 2 15.16 4.12 23.73
N ASN A 3 16.46 3.88 23.96
CA ASN A 3 17.43 3.77 22.87
C ASN A 3 17.19 2.54 21.97
N ILE A 4 16.72 1.43 22.54
CA ILE A 4 16.37 0.23 21.78
C ILE A 4 15.13 0.48 20.92
N LYS A 5 14.10 1.15 21.47
CA LYS A 5 12.91 1.54 20.70
C LYS A 5 13.25 2.50 19.56
N ALA A 6 14.12 3.49 19.83
CA ALA A 6 14.58 4.43 18.81
C ALA A 6 15.36 3.73 17.69
N TRP A 7 16.26 2.80 18.05
CA TRP A 7 17.02 2.02 17.08
C TRP A 7 16.13 1.13 16.20
N ILE A 8 15.15 0.44 16.80
CA ILE A 8 14.15 -0.34 16.04
C ILE A 8 13.33 0.58 15.13
N GLY A 9 12.97 1.78 15.59
CA GLY A 9 12.28 2.78 14.78
C GLY A 9 13.08 3.15 13.53
N HIS A 10 14.34 3.54 13.68
CA HIS A 10 15.20 3.90 12.55
C HIS A 10 15.44 2.72 11.60
N PHE A 11 15.62 1.51 12.13
CA PHE A 11 15.77 0.32 11.29
C PHE A 11 14.49 0.02 10.50
N THR A 12 13.33 0.12 11.15
CA THR A 12 12.03 -0.07 10.49
C THR A 12 11.83 0.96 9.38
N GLU A 13 12.20 2.22 9.62
CA GLU A 13 12.11 3.29 8.63
C GLU A 13 12.96 2.99 7.38
N ILE A 14 14.18 2.49 7.58
CA ILE A 14 15.02 2.01 6.47
C ILE A 14 14.34 0.86 5.72
N VAL A 15 13.85 -0.16 6.41
CA VAL A 15 13.17 -1.31 5.78
C VAL A 15 11.92 -0.88 5.01
N VAL A 16 11.11 0.04 5.55
CA VAL A 16 9.93 0.59 4.88
C VAL A 16 10.32 1.38 3.62
N SER A 17 11.42 2.11 3.65
CA SER A 17 11.92 2.83 2.45
C SER A 17 12.24 1.88 1.28
N PHE A 18 12.70 0.66 1.58
CA PHE A 18 12.93 -0.37 0.55
C PHE A 18 11.63 -0.86 -0.10
N ILE A 19 10.47 -0.75 0.55
CA ILE A 19 9.17 -1.11 -0.05
C ILE A 19 8.87 -0.16 -1.21
N ALA A 20 9.04 1.15 -0.99
CA ALA A 20 8.82 2.16 -2.03
C ALA A 20 9.77 1.97 -3.21
N LEU A 21 11.06 1.72 -2.94
CA LEU A 21 12.04 1.39 -3.96
C LEU A 21 11.67 0.11 -4.72
N GLY A 22 11.19 -0.92 -4.02
CA GLY A 22 10.74 -2.16 -4.62
C GLY A 22 9.57 -1.95 -5.57
N VAL A 23 8.52 -1.23 -5.15
CA VAL A 23 7.37 -0.93 -6.02
C VAL A 23 7.80 -0.18 -7.28
N VAL A 24 8.63 0.87 -7.16
CA VAL A 24 9.11 1.64 -8.31
C VAL A 24 9.97 0.78 -9.24
N ALA A 25 10.90 0.00 -8.69
CA ALA A 25 11.72 -0.91 -9.47
C ALA A 25 10.88 -1.97 -10.20
N GLY A 26 9.82 -2.47 -9.58
CA GLY A 26 8.91 -3.46 -10.18
C GLY A 26 8.11 -2.88 -11.34
N VAL A 27 7.71 -1.61 -11.24
CA VAL A 27 7.03 -0.90 -12.33
C VAL A 27 7.99 -0.61 -13.48
N VAL A 28 9.22 -0.19 -13.20
CA VAL A 28 10.18 0.25 -14.23
C VAL A 28 10.88 -0.91 -14.92
N PHE A 29 11.33 -1.91 -14.15
CA PHE A 29 12.18 -3.00 -14.64
C PHE A 29 11.44 -4.34 -14.76
N GLY A 30 10.22 -4.45 -14.23
CA GLY A 30 9.43 -5.68 -14.26
C GLY A 30 9.95 -6.72 -13.26
N ASP A 31 10.79 -7.64 -13.72
CA ASP A 31 11.29 -8.77 -12.93
C ASP A 31 12.64 -8.43 -12.28
N ALA A 32 12.57 -7.90 -11.06
CA ALA A 32 13.74 -7.68 -10.21
C ALA A 32 13.68 -8.65 -9.01
N PRO A 33 14.83 -9.20 -8.57
CA PRO A 33 14.90 -9.99 -7.34
C PRO A 33 14.32 -9.18 -6.18
N PHE A 34 13.78 -9.82 -5.13
CA PHE A 34 13.10 -9.20 -3.96
C PHE A 34 11.87 -8.29 -4.24
N VAL A 35 11.63 -7.91 -5.49
CA VAL A 35 10.58 -6.94 -5.87
C VAL A 35 9.26 -7.59 -6.25
N GLY A 36 9.29 -8.76 -6.90
CA GLY A 36 8.07 -9.40 -7.43
C GLY A 36 6.97 -9.63 -6.38
N ALA A 37 7.36 -10.07 -5.17
CA ALA A 37 6.40 -10.28 -4.07
C ALA A 37 5.81 -8.97 -3.52
N ILE A 38 6.61 -7.89 -3.47
CA ILE A 38 6.15 -6.58 -3.00
C ILE A 38 5.16 -5.98 -4.00
N ALA A 39 5.50 -6.02 -5.28
CA ALA A 39 4.63 -5.55 -6.35
C ALA A 39 3.31 -6.34 -6.40
N ALA A 40 3.35 -7.66 -6.23
CA ALA A 40 2.15 -8.50 -6.19
C ALA A 40 1.23 -8.17 -4.99
N ASN A 41 1.80 -8.02 -3.79
CA ASN A 41 1.04 -7.64 -2.59
C ASN A 41 0.43 -6.23 -2.71
N PHE A 42 1.17 -5.30 -3.28
CA PHE A 42 0.68 -3.94 -3.55
C PHE A 42 -0.45 -3.95 -4.57
N ALA A 43 -0.27 -4.64 -5.71
CA ALA A 43 -1.30 -4.77 -6.74
C ALA A 43 -2.57 -5.46 -6.21
N ALA A 44 -2.44 -6.51 -5.41
CA ALA A 44 -3.57 -7.16 -4.74
C ALA A 44 -4.33 -6.18 -3.84
N THR A 45 -3.61 -5.38 -3.05
CA THR A 45 -4.22 -4.36 -2.17
C THR A 45 -4.96 -3.29 -2.98
N VAL A 46 -4.35 -2.79 -4.06
CA VAL A 46 -4.96 -1.80 -4.95
C VAL A 46 -6.20 -2.37 -5.64
N ASN A 47 -6.17 -3.62 -6.11
CA ASN A 47 -7.32 -4.28 -6.72
C ASN A 47 -8.46 -4.47 -5.73
N MET A 48 -8.16 -4.89 -4.49
CA MET A 48 -9.17 -4.95 -3.42
C MET A 48 -9.82 -3.60 -3.15
N LEU A 49 -9.03 -2.52 -3.17
CA LEU A 49 -9.54 -1.16 -2.99
C LEU A 49 -10.37 -0.70 -4.21
N GLY A 50 -10.00 -1.11 -5.42
CA GLY A 50 -10.76 -0.85 -6.66
C GLY A 50 -12.12 -1.56 -6.68
N ASP A 51 -12.15 -2.84 -6.35
CA ASP A 51 -13.38 -3.64 -6.24
C ASP A 51 -14.32 -3.07 -5.16
N ALA A 52 -13.77 -2.69 -4.01
CA ALA A 52 -14.52 -2.02 -2.95
C ALA A 52 -14.84 -0.55 -3.27
N GLY A 53 -14.18 0.05 -4.26
CA GLY A 53 -14.36 1.45 -4.64
C GLY A 53 -15.74 1.71 -5.24
N ALA A 54 -16.23 0.80 -6.07
CA ALA A 54 -17.58 0.89 -6.66
C ALA A 54 -18.68 0.79 -5.59
N SER A 55 -18.53 -0.12 -4.63
CA SER A 55 -19.48 -0.23 -3.50
C SER A 55 -19.39 0.96 -2.56
N GLY A 56 -18.19 1.50 -2.31
CA GLY A 56 -18.00 2.74 -1.56
C GLY A 56 -18.67 3.95 -2.22
N ALA A 57 -18.49 4.12 -3.54
CA ALA A 57 -19.14 5.19 -4.30
C ALA A 57 -20.67 5.06 -4.31
N LEU A 58 -21.20 3.83 -4.42
CA LEU A 58 -22.64 3.56 -4.32
C LEU A 58 -23.19 3.95 -2.94
N VAL A 59 -22.50 3.57 -1.86
CA VAL A 59 -22.90 3.94 -0.49
C VAL A 59 -22.92 5.46 -0.33
N LEU A 60 -21.90 6.17 -0.84
CA LEU A 60 -21.89 7.64 -0.82
C LEU A 60 -23.07 8.24 -1.60
N ALA A 61 -23.41 7.72 -2.78
CA ALA A 61 -24.55 8.17 -3.56
C ALA A 61 -25.89 7.97 -2.81
N ILE A 62 -26.05 6.83 -2.13
CA ILE A 62 -27.22 6.56 -1.28
C ILE A 62 -27.30 7.54 -0.11
N LEU A 63 -26.17 7.81 0.55
CA LEU A 63 -26.14 8.76 1.67
C LEU A 63 -26.51 10.18 1.20
N VAL A 64 -25.97 10.65 0.07
CA VAL A 64 -26.32 11.96 -0.49
C VAL A 64 -27.82 12.05 -0.76
N GLY A 65 -28.42 11.02 -1.37
CA GLY A 65 -29.87 11.02 -1.66
C GLY A 65 -30.79 10.84 -0.44
N LEU A 66 -30.25 10.46 0.72
CA LEU A 66 -31.01 10.32 1.98
C LEU A 66 -30.94 11.59 2.85
N TYR A 67 -29.92 12.41 2.62
CA TYR A 67 -29.74 13.71 3.27
C TYR A 67 -30.30 14.88 2.41
N ASP A 68 -30.89 14.59 1.26
CA ASP A 68 -31.63 15.54 0.39
C ASP A 68 -33.14 15.56 0.73
#